data_AF-A0AAD8GMX1-F1
#
_entry.id   AF-A0AAD8GMX1-F1
#
_cell.length_a   1.000
_cell.length_b   1.000
_cell.length_c   1.000
_cell.angle_alpha   90.00
_cell.angle_beta   90.00
_cell.angle_gamma   90.00
#
_symmetry.space_group_name_H-M   'P 1'
#
loop_
_entity.id
_entity.type
_entity.pdbx_description
1 polymer ?
#
loop_
_entity_poly.entity_id
_entity_poly.type
_entity_poly.pdbx_seq_one_letter_code
_entity_poly.pdbx_strand_id
1 'polypeptide(L)'
;MIFSTVTSYEDEIQHALFPVEQLQVSGIAAVDVKKLKDGGMFCFSNVVLLPVILLCYGQLQAQREEIILITTGSRELDKVLEGGIETGSSTEIYGEFRCGKTQLCHTLCVTCQLLLEQGGGEGKAMYIDAEGTFRPQRLLQIADRFGLNGADVLENVAYARAYNTDHQSRLLLEAASMMIETRFALVVVDSGTALYKTDFSGREELSARHSRCILASS
;
A
#
# COMPACT_ATOMS: atom_id res chain seq x y z
N MET A 1 -10.25 -6.10 -4.77
CA MET A 1 -9.23 -5.07 -5.05
C MET A 1 -8.62 -4.72 -3.73
N ILE A 2 -7.30 -4.82 -3.61
CA ILE A 2 -6.63 -4.65 -2.32
C ILE A 2 -5.84 -3.35 -2.38
N PHE A 3 -6.08 -2.47 -1.42
CA PHE A 3 -5.22 -1.34 -1.17
C PHE A 3 -4.48 -1.59 0.13
N SER A 4 -3.16 -1.41 0.11
CA SER A 4 -2.35 -1.34 1.32
C SER A 4 -1.83 0.08 1.40
N THR A 5 -2.18 0.77 2.47
CA THR A 5 -1.76 2.14 2.75
C THR A 5 -0.58 2.07 3.70
N VAL A 6 0.46 2.87 3.43
CA VAL A 6 1.70 2.85 4.23
C VAL A 6 1.52 3.86 5.35
N THR A 7 1.73 3.44 6.61
CA THR A 7 1.76 4.36 7.75
C THR A 7 2.92 5.33 7.57
N SER A 8 2.63 6.62 7.66
CA SER A 8 3.68 7.61 7.74
C SER A 8 3.89 8.07 9.17
N TYR A 9 5.14 8.00 9.61
CA TYR A 9 5.59 8.58 10.86
C TYR A 9 6.45 9.81 10.57
N GLU A 10 5.91 11.01 10.75
CA GLU A 10 6.70 12.22 10.97
C GLU A 10 6.04 13.02 12.10
N ASP A 11 6.42 12.72 13.35
CA ASP A 11 7.15 13.68 14.20
C ASP A 11 7.63 13.03 15.52
N GLU A 12 8.86 13.37 15.89
CA GLU A 12 9.58 13.13 17.16
C GLU A 12 9.74 11.69 17.73
N ILE A 13 10.90 11.08 17.43
CA ILE A 13 11.65 10.13 18.28
C ILE A 13 10.94 8.78 18.61
N GLN A 14 11.01 7.79 17.69
CA GLN A 14 11.45 6.38 17.93
C GLN A 14 10.95 5.29 16.95
N HIS A 15 10.03 5.55 16.01
CA HIS A 15 9.44 4.46 15.20
C HIS A 15 9.38 4.67 13.67
N ALA A 16 10.28 5.49 13.11
CA ALA A 16 10.46 5.54 11.66
C ALA A 16 10.81 4.15 11.10
N LEU A 17 10.39 3.86 9.86
CA LEU A 17 10.83 2.70 9.10
C LEU A 17 12.36 2.75 8.94
N PHE A 18 13.08 2.21 9.93
CA PHE A 18 14.54 2.26 9.92
C PHE A 18 15.07 1.31 8.84
N PRO A 19 15.85 1.80 7.86
CA PRO A 19 16.44 0.93 6.85
C PRO A 19 17.30 -0.14 7.51
N VAL A 20 17.22 -1.37 7.01
CA VAL A 20 17.95 -2.54 7.55
C VAL A 20 19.48 -2.33 7.57
N GLU A 21 20.01 -1.38 6.80
CA GLU A 21 21.40 -0.93 6.77
C GLU A 21 21.87 -0.33 8.08
N GLN A 22 20.97 0.29 8.86
CA GLN A 22 21.33 0.84 10.16
C GLN A 22 21.73 -0.26 11.16
N LEU A 23 21.36 -1.52 10.92
CA LEU A 23 21.86 -2.67 11.71
C LEU A 23 23.38 -2.83 11.63
N GLN A 24 24.03 -2.32 10.58
CA GLN A 24 25.49 -2.34 10.47
C GLN A 24 26.14 -1.46 11.53
N VAL A 25 25.49 -0.33 11.89
CA VAL A 25 25.93 0.55 12.98
C VAL A 25 25.82 -0.17 14.33
N SER A 26 24.84 -1.05 14.47
CA SER A 26 24.64 -1.92 15.64
C SER A 26 25.52 -3.18 15.63
N GLY A 27 26.45 -3.32 14.68
CA GLY A 27 27.42 -4.41 14.63
C GLY A 27 27.03 -5.63 13.80
N ILE A 28 25.93 -5.59 13.04
CA ILE A 28 25.56 -6.69 12.12
C ILE A 28 26.42 -6.63 10.85
N ALA A 29 26.95 -7.78 10.43
CA ALA A 29 27.79 -7.87 9.24
C ALA A 29 27.02 -7.49 7.97
N ALA A 30 27.69 -6.79 7.04
CA ALA A 30 27.08 -6.38 5.77
C ALA A 30 26.54 -7.54 4.93
N VAL A 31 27.15 -8.73 5.05
CA VAL A 31 26.69 -9.96 4.39
C VAL A 31 25.32 -10.40 4.92
N ASP A 32 25.06 -10.24 6.21
CA ASP A 32 23.78 -10.64 6.82
C ASP A 32 22.68 -9.61 6.54
N VAL A 33 23.02 -8.31 6.53
CA VAL A 33 22.11 -7.26 6.04
C VAL A 33 21.72 -7.49 4.58
N LYS A 34 22.66 -7.94 3.74
CA LYS A 34 22.37 -8.29 2.34
C LYS A 34 21.39 -9.47 2.25
N LYS A 35 21.58 -10.54 3.03
CA LYS A 35 20.65 -11.68 3.08
C LYS A 35 19.24 -11.25 3.52
N LEU A 36 19.14 -10.34 4.48
CA LEU A 36 17.84 -9.81 4.94
C LEU A 36 17.10 -9.09 3.80
N LYS A 37 17.80 -8.23 3.05
CA LYS A 37 17.25 -7.56 1.86
C LYS A 37 16.84 -8.55 0.78
N ASP A 38 17.69 -9.53 0.48
CA ASP A 38 17.40 -10.57 -0.51
C ASP A 38 16.18 -11.42 -0.08
N GLY A 39 15.88 -11.49 1.23
CA GLY A 39 14.69 -12.11 1.81
C GLY A 39 13.45 -11.21 1.88
N GLY A 40 13.50 -9.98 1.34
CA GLY A 40 12.38 -9.03 1.35
C GLY A 40 12.26 -8.21 2.64
N MET A 41 13.27 -8.25 3.52
CA MET A 41 13.28 -7.50 4.78
C MET A 41 14.07 -6.21 4.59
N PHE A 42 13.32 -5.13 4.49
CA PHE A 42 13.84 -3.82 4.12
C PHE A 42 13.91 -2.83 5.29
N CYS A 43 13.06 -3.03 6.31
CA CYS A 43 12.97 -2.15 7.49
C CYS A 43 13.15 -2.94 8.80
N PHE A 44 13.63 -2.27 9.84
CA PHE A 44 13.86 -2.84 11.18
C PHE A 44 12.58 -3.42 11.80
N SER A 45 11.43 -2.77 11.59
CA SER A 45 10.12 -3.29 11.99
C SER A 45 9.86 -4.70 11.43
N ASN A 46 10.25 -4.96 10.18
CA ASN A 46 10.11 -6.28 9.53
C ASN A 46 11.08 -7.32 10.11
N VAL A 47 12.20 -6.91 10.72
CA VAL A 47 13.17 -7.81 11.38
C VAL A 47 12.72 -8.24 12.77
N VAL A 48 11.92 -7.41 13.46
CA VAL A 48 11.43 -7.65 14.83
C VAL A 48 10.06 -8.36 14.84
N LEU A 49 9.40 -8.52 13.69
CA LEU A 49 8.03 -9.04 13.58
C LEU A 49 7.85 -10.57 13.77
N LEU A 50 8.83 -11.28 14.33
CA LEU A 50 8.66 -12.65 14.85
C LEU A 50 9.34 -12.79 16.23
N PRO A 51 8.63 -13.16 17.33
CA PRO A 51 7.22 -13.06 17.66
C PRO A 51 6.93 -12.20 18.94
N VAL A 52 5.67 -11.77 19.07
CA VAL A 52 4.97 -11.24 20.28
C VAL A 52 5.34 -9.81 20.72
N ILE A 53 4.60 -8.83 20.22
CA ILE A 53 4.41 -7.54 20.91
C ILE A 53 3.06 -7.60 21.64
N LEU A 54 3.09 -7.85 22.96
CA LEU A 54 1.95 -7.61 23.84
C LEU A 54 1.93 -6.11 24.16
N LEU A 55 1.15 -5.33 23.42
CA LEU A 55 0.90 -3.92 23.73
C LEU A 55 -0.21 -3.81 24.78
N CYS A 56 -0.06 -2.87 25.72
CA CYS A 56 -1.16 -2.47 26.60
C CYS A 56 -2.22 -1.73 25.77
N TYR A 57 -3.51 -1.88 26.13
CA TYR A 57 -4.62 -1.23 25.41
C TYR A 57 -4.44 0.29 25.26
N GLY A 58 -3.88 0.97 26.27
CA GLY A 58 -3.58 2.40 26.20
C GLY A 58 -2.54 2.77 25.12
N GLN A 59 -1.55 1.89 24.88
CA GLN A 59 -0.55 2.08 23.83
C GLN A 59 -1.14 1.81 22.43
N LEU A 60 -2.03 0.81 22.31
CA LEU A 60 -2.78 0.55 21.08
C LEU A 60 -3.75 1.68 20.71
N GLN A 61 -4.37 2.31 21.70
CA GLN A 61 -5.24 3.47 21.49
C GLN A 61 -4.46 4.69 20.99
N ALA A 62 -3.34 5.01 21.64
CA ALA A 62 -2.47 6.10 21.20
C ALA A 62 -1.96 5.89 19.76
N GLN A 63 -1.54 4.67 19.41
CA GLN A 63 -1.13 4.35 18.03
C GLN A 63 -2.27 4.50 17.01
N ARG A 64 -3.53 4.33 17.43
CA ARG A 64 -4.70 4.51 16.55
C ARG A 64 -5.06 5.97 16.33
N GLU A 65 -4.73 6.85 17.26
CA GLU A 65 -4.94 8.30 17.13
C GLU A 65 -3.99 8.93 16.11
N GLU A 66 -2.85 8.29 15.84
CA GLU A 66 -1.84 8.73 14.84
C GLU A 66 -2.14 8.24 13.42
N ILE A 67 -3.21 7.46 13.22
CA ILE A 67 -3.54 6.90 11.91
C ILE A 67 -4.11 7.97 11.00
N ILE A 68 -3.47 8.14 9.85
CA ILE A 68 -3.97 9.01 8.79
C ILE A 68 -5.11 8.31 8.05
N LEU A 69 -6.17 9.06 7.77
CA LEU A 69 -7.35 8.63 7.02
C LEU A 69 -7.39 9.39 5.69
N ILE A 70 -7.16 8.67 4.58
CA ILE A 70 -7.16 9.26 3.24
C ILE A 70 -8.61 9.40 2.74
N THR A 71 -9.03 10.61 2.40
CA THR A 71 -10.37 10.87 1.84
C THR A 71 -10.60 10.09 0.55
N THR A 72 -11.80 9.54 0.43
CA THR A 72 -12.29 8.91 -0.81
C THR A 72 -12.75 9.94 -1.84
N GLY A 73 -12.78 11.22 -1.48
CA GLY A 73 -13.34 12.31 -2.29
C GLY A 73 -14.87 12.37 -2.28
N SER A 74 -15.56 11.56 -1.47
CA SER A 74 -17.00 11.64 -1.20
C SER A 74 -17.23 11.73 0.30
N ARG A 75 -17.94 12.78 0.73
CA ARG A 75 -18.25 13.01 2.14
C ARG A 75 -19.12 11.89 2.72
N GLU A 76 -20.03 11.36 1.91
CA GLU A 76 -20.93 10.29 2.29
C GLU A 76 -20.17 8.98 2.49
N LEU A 77 -19.24 8.66 1.59
CA LEU A 77 -18.42 7.47 1.70
C LEU A 77 -17.42 7.58 2.86
N ASP A 78 -16.77 8.74 3.02
CA ASP A 78 -15.89 9.00 4.17
C ASP A 78 -16.65 8.86 5.50
N LYS A 79 -17.91 9.32 5.57
CA LYS A 79 -18.75 9.13 6.75
C LYS A 79 -19.05 7.66 7.05
N VAL A 80 -19.29 6.85 6.01
CA VAL A 80 -19.51 5.40 6.16
C VAL A 80 -18.23 4.69 6.62
N LEU A 81 -17.06 5.19 6.20
CA LEU A 81 -15.75 4.69 6.59
C LEU A 81 -15.21 5.35 7.88
N GLU A 82 -16.02 6.16 8.56
CA GLU A 82 -15.64 6.88 9.78
C GLU A 82 -14.41 7.80 9.63
N GLY A 83 -14.18 8.30 8.40
CA GLY A 83 -13.24 9.36 8.08
C GLY A 83 -12.57 9.20 6.71
N GLY A 84 -12.30 7.97 6.28
CA GLY A 84 -11.63 7.70 5.01
C GLY A 84 -10.99 6.31 4.97
N ILE A 85 -10.03 6.12 4.06
CA ILE A 85 -9.23 4.91 3.98
C ILE A 85 -8.10 4.98 5.00
N GLU A 86 -8.11 4.05 5.95
CA GLU A 86 -7.11 3.92 7.02
C GLU A 86 -5.71 3.63 6.48
N THR A 87 -4.69 4.32 7.00
CA THR A 87 -3.27 4.01 6.75
C THR A 87 -2.74 2.89 7.65
N GLY A 88 -1.78 2.10 7.16
CA GLY A 88 -1.19 1.00 7.94
C GLY A 88 -2.04 -0.28 7.99
N SER A 89 -3.14 -0.33 7.23
CA SER A 89 -4.00 -1.50 7.11
C SER A 89 -4.28 -1.83 5.63
N SER A 90 -4.74 -3.06 5.38
CA SER A 90 -5.21 -3.46 4.06
C SER A 90 -6.72 -3.28 3.96
N THR A 91 -7.19 -2.50 2.99
CA THR A 91 -8.62 -2.34 2.70
C THR A 91 -8.99 -3.08 1.42
N GLU A 92 -9.91 -4.05 1.51
CA GLU A 92 -10.43 -4.75 0.34
C GLU A 92 -11.75 -4.13 -0.15
N ILE A 93 -11.78 -3.76 -1.43
CA ILE A 93 -13.01 -3.32 -2.11
C ILE A 93 -13.53 -4.46 -3.00
N TYR A 94 -14.73 -4.94 -2.67
CA TYR A 94 -15.45 -5.98 -3.39
C TYR A 94 -16.74 -5.45 -4.02
N GLY A 95 -17.13 -6.01 -5.16
CA GLY A 95 -18.38 -5.70 -5.85
C GLY A 95 -18.38 -6.16 -7.30
N GLU A 96 -19.52 -6.06 -7.97
CA GLU A 96 -19.68 -6.50 -9.36
C GLU A 96 -18.80 -5.74 -10.36
N PHE A 97 -18.58 -6.32 -11.54
CA PHE A 97 -17.92 -5.60 -12.62
C PHE A 97 -18.68 -4.30 -12.94
N ARG A 98 -17.95 -3.21 -13.22
CA ARG A 98 -18.50 -1.85 -13.45
C ARG A 98 -19.16 -1.15 -12.25
N CYS A 99 -19.00 -1.63 -11.01
CA CYS A 99 -19.48 -0.92 -9.82
C CYS A 99 -18.58 0.25 -9.36
N GLY A 100 -17.55 0.63 -10.13
CA GLY A 100 -16.71 1.80 -9.84
C GLY A 100 -15.42 1.55 -9.03
N LYS A 101 -15.06 0.29 -8.73
CA LYS A 101 -13.82 -0.04 -7.98
C LYS A 101 -12.56 0.66 -8.52
N THR A 102 -12.27 0.48 -9.81
CA THR A 102 -11.12 1.11 -10.48
C THR A 102 -11.23 2.65 -10.48
N GLN A 103 -12.43 3.21 -10.46
CA GLN A 103 -12.60 4.68 -10.37
C GLN A 103 -12.23 5.18 -8.98
N LEU A 104 -12.58 4.43 -7.94
CA LEU A 104 -12.15 4.72 -6.58
C LEU A 104 -10.62 4.60 -6.45
N CYS A 105 -9.97 3.59 -7.06
CA CYS A 105 -8.50 3.53 -7.11
C CYS A 105 -7.86 4.81 -7.65
N HIS A 106 -8.30 5.22 -8.84
CA HIS A 106 -7.76 6.40 -9.50
C HIS A 106 -7.96 7.66 -8.64
N THR A 107 -9.07 7.72 -7.88
CA THR A 107 -9.34 8.81 -6.96
C THR A 107 -8.37 8.80 -5.79
N LEU A 108 -8.17 7.64 -5.17
CA LEU A 108 -7.25 7.46 -4.04
C LEU A 108 -5.79 7.77 -4.42
N CYS A 109 -5.36 7.44 -5.65
CA CYS A 109 -4.02 7.80 -6.13
C CYS A 109 -3.77 9.30 -6.21
N VAL A 110 -4.82 10.12 -6.30
CA VAL A 110 -4.72 11.57 -6.29
C VAL A 110 -4.92 12.10 -4.88
N THR A 111 -5.94 11.63 -4.15
CA THR A 111 -6.25 12.15 -2.82
C THR A 111 -5.17 11.83 -1.79
N CYS A 112 -4.43 10.72 -1.93
CA CYS A 112 -3.30 10.42 -1.05
C CYS A 112 -2.17 11.47 -1.14
N GLN A 113 -2.11 12.23 -2.22
CA GLN A 113 -1.10 13.27 -2.44
C GLN A 113 -1.49 14.63 -1.85
N LEU A 114 -2.73 14.79 -1.37
CA LEU A 114 -3.19 16.00 -0.72
C LEU A 114 -2.48 16.22 0.62
N LEU A 115 -2.57 17.46 1.11
CA LEU A 115 -2.12 17.81 2.46
C LEU A 115 -2.93 17.05 3.52
N LEU A 116 -2.33 16.80 4.69
CA LEU A 116 -3.02 16.14 5.81
C LEU A 116 -4.29 16.89 6.22
N GLU A 117 -4.24 18.22 6.24
CA GLU A 117 -5.39 19.09 6.56
C GLU A 117 -6.56 18.95 5.57
N GLN A 118 -6.29 18.43 4.36
CA GLN A 118 -7.28 18.18 3.31
C GLN A 118 -7.73 16.71 3.27
N GLY A 119 -7.32 15.90 4.24
CA GLY A 119 -7.58 14.45 4.27
C GLY A 119 -6.69 13.65 3.32
N GLY A 120 -5.51 14.16 2.96
CA GLY A 120 -4.51 13.41 2.20
C GLY A 120 -3.52 12.66 3.09
N GLY A 121 -2.47 12.11 2.47
CA GLY A 121 -1.37 11.43 3.16
C GLY A 121 0.01 12.03 2.88
N GLU A 122 0.07 13.13 2.12
CA GLU A 122 1.32 13.81 1.71
C GLU A 122 2.36 12.82 1.16
N GLY A 123 1.92 11.89 0.32
CA GLY A 123 2.77 10.83 -0.19
C GLY A 123 2.41 10.36 -1.58
N LYS A 124 3.37 9.72 -2.24
CA LYS A 124 3.21 9.13 -3.57
C LYS A 124 2.23 7.96 -3.55
N ALA A 125 1.69 7.64 -4.71
CA ALA A 125 0.87 6.45 -4.92
C ALA A 125 1.62 5.41 -5.73
N MET A 126 1.41 4.14 -5.43
CA MET A 126 1.82 3.02 -6.26
C MET A 126 0.60 2.29 -6.81
N TYR A 127 0.60 1.96 -8.10
CA TYR A 127 -0.49 1.28 -8.77
C TYR A 127 0.02 0.04 -9.49
N ILE A 128 -0.36 -1.13 -8.98
CA ILE A 128 -0.10 -2.43 -9.60
C ILE A 128 -1.38 -2.87 -10.31
N ASP A 129 -1.34 -2.81 -11.64
CA ASP A 129 -2.47 -3.10 -12.54
C ASP A 129 -2.35 -4.51 -13.12
N ALA A 130 -3.28 -5.37 -12.77
CA ALA A 130 -3.40 -6.72 -13.31
C ALA A 130 -4.41 -6.80 -14.47
N GLU A 131 -5.34 -5.84 -14.59
CA GLU A 131 -6.45 -5.90 -15.54
C GLU A 131 -6.25 -5.00 -16.78
N GLY A 132 -5.22 -4.13 -16.78
CA GLY A 132 -4.96 -3.17 -17.85
C GLY A 132 -5.95 -2.01 -17.86
N THR A 133 -6.53 -1.68 -16.71
CA THR A 133 -7.64 -0.71 -16.56
C THR A 133 -7.16 0.68 -16.16
N PHE A 134 -5.87 0.84 -15.83
CA PHE A 134 -5.30 2.13 -15.44
C PHE A 134 -5.34 3.15 -16.59
N ARG A 135 -5.80 4.37 -16.32
CA ARG A 135 -5.90 5.46 -17.32
C ARG A 135 -5.36 6.77 -16.74
N PRO A 136 -4.15 7.23 -17.12
CA PRO A 136 -3.56 8.47 -16.62
C PRO A 136 -4.44 9.71 -16.84
N GLN A 137 -5.19 9.76 -17.94
CA GLN A 137 -6.11 10.86 -18.22
C GLN A 137 -7.18 11.01 -17.14
N ARG A 138 -7.52 9.91 -16.45
CA ARG A 138 -8.49 9.95 -15.35
C ARG A 138 -7.89 10.63 -14.11
N LEU A 139 -6.61 10.44 -13.83
CA LEU A 139 -5.91 11.13 -12.74
C LEU A 139 -5.90 12.64 -12.98
N LEU A 140 -5.64 13.09 -14.21
CA LEU A 140 -5.66 14.51 -14.56
C LEU A 140 -7.01 15.17 -14.24
N GLN A 141 -8.12 14.53 -14.62
CA GLN A 141 -9.47 15.03 -14.30
C GLN A 141 -9.75 15.10 -12.80
N ILE A 142 -9.16 14.20 -12.03
CA ILE A 142 -9.33 14.17 -10.57
C ILE A 142 -8.42 15.22 -9.94
N ALA A 143 -7.19 15.39 -10.43
CA ALA A 143 -6.26 16.44 -10.02
C ALA A 143 -6.89 17.82 -10.20
N ASP A 144 -7.51 18.08 -11.36
CA ASP A 144 -8.23 19.33 -11.64
C ASP A 144 -9.33 19.61 -10.60
N ARG A 145 -10.07 18.57 -10.19
CA ARG A 145 -11.12 18.69 -9.16
C ARG A 145 -10.56 19.13 -7.81
N PHE A 146 -9.37 18.67 -7.45
CA PHE A 146 -8.70 19.00 -6.19
C PHE A 146 -7.74 20.19 -6.29
N GLY A 147 -7.63 20.82 -7.46
CA GLY A 147 -6.74 21.96 -7.67
C GLY A 147 -5.26 21.60 -7.67
N LEU A 148 -4.91 20.35 -7.96
CA LEU A 148 -3.52 19.88 -8.06
C LEU A 148 -2.99 20.04 -9.48
N ASN A 149 -1.67 20.24 -9.61
CA ASN A 149 -1.01 20.21 -10.91
C ASN A 149 -0.98 18.77 -11.44
N GLY A 150 -1.62 18.54 -12.59
CA GLY A 150 -1.72 17.22 -13.20
C GLY A 150 -0.38 16.58 -13.56
N ALA A 151 0.64 17.35 -13.92
CA ALA A 151 1.97 16.82 -14.23
C ALA A 151 2.64 16.25 -12.98
N ASP A 152 2.63 17.02 -11.89
CA ASP A 152 3.17 16.63 -10.59
C ASP A 152 2.44 15.40 -10.04
N VAL A 153 1.10 15.37 -10.18
CA VAL A 153 0.28 14.21 -9.79
C VAL A 153 0.71 12.95 -10.51
N LEU A 154 0.96 13.01 -11.82
CA LEU A 154 1.39 11.84 -12.60
C LEU A 154 2.81 11.40 -12.24
N GLU A 155 3.73 12.32 -11.96
CA GLU A 155 5.09 12.00 -11.51
C GLU A 155 5.10 11.31 -10.12
N ASN A 156 4.11 11.62 -9.29
CA ASN A 156 3.91 11.02 -7.98
C ASN A 156 3.14 9.70 -8.00
N VAL A 157 2.82 9.13 -9.17
CA VAL A 157 2.22 7.79 -9.29
C VAL A 157 3.18 6.81 -9.96
N ALA A 158 3.71 5.88 -9.17
CA ALA A 158 4.46 4.73 -9.69
C ALA A 158 3.47 3.70 -10.26
N TYR A 159 3.60 3.34 -11.53
CA TYR A 159 2.73 2.37 -12.20
C TYR A 159 3.51 1.12 -12.62
N ALA A 160 2.94 -0.05 -12.35
CA ALA A 160 3.44 -1.33 -12.85
C ALA A 160 2.30 -2.22 -13.33
N ARG A 161 2.54 -2.96 -14.42
CA ARG A 161 1.58 -3.93 -14.97
C ARG A 161 1.99 -5.35 -14.62
N ALA A 162 1.17 -6.05 -13.85
CA ALA A 162 1.35 -7.46 -13.55
C ALA A 162 0.74 -8.32 -14.67
N TYR A 163 1.45 -9.38 -15.09
CA TYR A 163 1.02 -10.26 -16.20
C TYR A 163 0.68 -11.69 -15.74
N ASN A 164 1.12 -12.07 -14.54
CA ASN A 164 0.86 -13.36 -13.89
C ASN A 164 1.15 -13.22 -12.38
N THR A 165 0.79 -14.24 -11.59
CA THR A 165 0.93 -14.17 -10.12
C THR A 165 2.37 -14.02 -9.66
N ASP A 166 3.34 -14.67 -10.30
CA ASP A 166 4.76 -14.57 -9.92
C ASP A 166 5.31 -13.17 -10.18
N HIS A 167 4.89 -12.53 -11.27
CA HIS A 167 5.24 -11.15 -11.58
C HIS A 167 4.62 -10.19 -10.57
N GLN A 168 3.36 -10.42 -10.18
CA GLN A 168 2.71 -9.62 -9.14
C GLN A 168 3.46 -9.69 -7.80
N SER A 169 3.89 -10.88 -7.38
CA SER A 169 4.69 -11.03 -6.14
C SER A 169 6.04 -10.32 -6.23
N ARG A 170 6.72 -10.36 -7.38
CA ARG A 170 7.98 -9.62 -7.58
C ARG A 170 7.77 -8.10 -7.53
N LEU A 171 6.71 -7.60 -8.17
CA LEU A 171 6.36 -6.18 -8.13
C LEU A 171 6.08 -5.69 -6.70
N LEU A 172 5.49 -6.52 -5.84
CA LEU A 172 5.30 -6.20 -4.42
C LEU A 172 6.63 -6.13 -3.64
N LEU A 173 7.61 -6.98 -3.97
CA LEU A 173 8.95 -6.90 -3.37
C LEU A 173 9.70 -5.64 -3.82
N GLU A 174 9.62 -5.30 -5.12
CA GLU A 174 10.16 -4.06 -5.66
C GLU A 174 9.46 -2.83 -5.05
N ALA A 175 8.14 -2.91 -4.84
CA ALA A 175 7.35 -1.90 -4.14
C ALA A 175 7.91 -1.62 -2.74
N ALA A 176 8.16 -2.67 -1.96
CA ALA A 176 8.73 -2.54 -0.62
C ALA A 176 10.11 -1.87 -0.64
N SER A 177 10.94 -2.14 -1.65
CA SER A 177 12.23 -1.46 -1.82
C SER A 177 12.06 0.04 -2.13
N MET A 178 11.14 0.40 -3.02
CA MET A 178 10.88 1.80 -3.40
C MET A 178 10.34 2.64 -2.22
N MET A 179 9.61 2.02 -1.30
CA MET A 179 9.06 2.67 -0.11
C MET A 179 10.12 3.07 0.93
N ILE A 180 11.31 2.48 0.88
CA ILE A 180 12.42 2.90 1.76
C ILE A 180 12.99 4.24 1.28
N GLU A 181 13.09 4.41 -0.04
CA GLU A 181 13.76 5.55 -0.66
C GLU A 181 12.86 6.76 -0.75
N THR A 182 11.57 6.53 -0.96
CA THR A 182 10.58 7.59 -1.17
C THR A 182 9.31 7.31 -0.38
N ARG A 183 8.70 8.39 0.11
CA ARG A 183 7.46 8.32 0.88
C ARG A 183 6.27 8.01 -0.03
N PHE A 184 5.71 6.82 0.14
CA PHE A 184 4.40 6.45 -0.41
C PHE A 184 3.34 6.51 0.68
N ALA A 185 2.14 6.96 0.34
CA ALA A 185 0.97 6.94 1.23
C ALA A 185 -0.02 5.82 0.86
N LEU A 186 0.05 5.32 -0.39
CA LEU A 186 -0.92 4.37 -0.92
C LEU A 186 -0.28 3.37 -1.89
N VAL A 187 -0.63 2.10 -1.74
CA VAL A 187 -0.45 1.04 -2.74
C VAL A 187 -1.81 0.54 -3.18
N VAL A 188 -2.02 0.52 -4.48
CA VAL A 188 -3.19 -0.03 -5.15
C VAL A 188 -2.81 -1.33 -5.85
N VAL A 189 -3.61 -2.38 -5.66
CA VAL A 189 -3.54 -3.61 -6.45
C VAL A 189 -4.90 -3.86 -7.13
N ASP A 190 -5.00 -3.52 -8.42
CA ASP A 190 -6.21 -3.64 -9.25
C ASP A 190 -6.05 -4.72 -10.35
N SER A 191 -6.47 -5.97 -10.12
CA SER A 191 -7.02 -6.52 -8.90
C SER A 191 -6.11 -7.59 -8.28
N GLY A 192 -6.10 -7.64 -6.95
CA GLY A 192 -5.36 -8.66 -6.18
C GLY A 192 -5.76 -10.10 -6.48
N THR A 193 -6.90 -10.36 -7.12
CA THR A 193 -7.42 -11.72 -7.34
C THR A 193 -7.59 -12.12 -8.81
N ALA A 194 -7.46 -11.19 -9.77
CA ALA A 194 -7.66 -11.52 -11.19
C ALA A 194 -6.67 -12.58 -11.69
N LEU A 195 -5.37 -12.40 -11.43
CA LEU A 195 -4.32 -13.30 -11.91
C LEU A 195 -4.37 -14.68 -11.23
N TYR A 196 -4.76 -14.72 -9.95
CA TYR A 196 -4.94 -15.99 -9.24
C TYR A 196 -6.12 -16.82 -9.75
N LYS A 197 -7.15 -16.17 -10.31
CA LYS A 197 -8.29 -16.89 -10.92
C LYS A 197 -7.91 -17.53 -12.24
N THR A 198 -7.09 -16.87 -13.05
CA THR A 198 -6.64 -17.37 -14.36
C THR A 198 -5.57 -18.43 -14.23
N ASP A 199 -4.59 -18.24 -13.35
CA ASP A 199 -3.37 -19.07 -13.32
C ASP A 199 -3.59 -20.43 -12.65
N PHE A 200 -4.64 -20.57 -11.81
CA PHE A 200 -4.85 -21.77 -10.98
C PHE A 200 -6.16 -22.54 -11.26
N SER A 201 -6.68 -22.57 -12.48
CA SER A 201 -8.07 -23.02 -12.78
C SER A 201 -8.43 -24.48 -12.40
N GLY A 202 -7.50 -25.30 -11.89
CA GLY A 202 -7.72 -26.69 -11.49
C GLY A 202 -8.33 -26.86 -10.08
N ARG A 203 -9.26 -27.82 -9.93
CA ARG A 203 -9.92 -28.15 -8.64
C ARG A 203 -8.94 -28.68 -7.56
N GLU A 204 -7.76 -29.16 -7.98
CA GLU A 204 -6.70 -29.68 -7.10
C GLU A 204 -5.84 -28.57 -6.47
N GLU A 205 -5.91 -27.33 -6.95
CA GLU A 205 -5.06 -26.21 -6.50
C GLU A 205 -5.78 -25.24 -5.54
N LEU A 206 -6.99 -25.60 -5.09
CA LEU A 206 -7.82 -24.78 -4.20
C LEU A 206 -7.17 -24.48 -2.84
N SER A 207 -6.39 -25.42 -2.27
CA SER A 207 -5.65 -25.15 -1.03
C SER A 207 -4.48 -24.18 -1.26
N ALA A 208 -3.73 -24.36 -2.36
CA ALA A 208 -2.63 -23.48 -2.73
C ALA A 208 -3.09 -22.04 -3.03
N ARG A 209 -4.26 -21.89 -3.66
CA ARG A 209 -4.96 -20.60 -3.85
C ARG A 209 -5.27 -19.91 -2.53
N HIS A 210 -5.89 -20.62 -1.58
CA HIS A 210 -6.23 -20.04 -0.28
C HIS A 210 -4.98 -19.65 0.51
N SER A 211 -3.96 -20.51 0.55
CA SER A 211 -2.73 -20.22 1.28
C SER A 211 -1.97 -19.01 0.70
N ARG A 212 -1.92 -18.84 -0.63
CA ARG A 212 -1.23 -17.70 -1.25
C ARG A 212 -2.04 -16.40 -1.27
N CYS A 213 -3.37 -16.46 -1.43
CA CYS A 213 -4.21 -15.27 -1.27
C CYS A 213 -4.12 -14.71 0.14
N ILE A 214 -4.15 -15.57 1.17
CA ILE A 214 -4.05 -15.11 2.57
C ILE A 214 -2.72 -14.40 2.80
N LEU A 215 -1.60 -14.98 2.34
CA LEU A 215 -0.27 -14.36 2.45
C LEU A 215 -0.12 -13.04 1.67
N ALA A 216 -0.92 -12.80 0.64
CA ALA A 216 -0.93 -11.54 -0.11
C ALA A 216 -1.81 -10.45 0.54
N SER A 217 -2.58 -10.81 1.58
CA SER A 217 -3.52 -9.95 2.30
C SER A 217 -3.19 -9.78 3.79
N SER A 218 -2.13 -10.44 4.28
CA SER A 218 -1.69 -10.45 5.68
C SER A 218 -0.33 -9.80 5.87
#